data_AF-A0A820D3K9-F1
#
_entry.id   AF-A0A820D3K9-F1
#
_cell.length_a   1.000
_cell.length_b   1.000
_cell.length_c   1.000
_cell.angle_alpha   90.00
_cell.angle_beta   90.00
_cell.angle_gamma   90.00
#
_symmetry.space_group_name_H-M   'P 1'
#
loop_
_entity.id
_entity.type
_entity.pdbx_description
1 polymer ?
#
loop_
_entity_poly.entity_id
_entity_poly.type
_entity_poly.pdbx_seq_one_letter_code
_entity_poly.pdbx_strand_id
1 'polypeptide(L)'
;NFIPIIQILFGDNISSIASVCESIKRKIPVIVITDTGVTADLIVHEYHNLYGENQDRLKVEYENAMQKPEFNNYDTNQTFGSNQTRLNG
;
A
#
# COMPACT_ATOMS: atom_id res chain seq x y z
N ASN A 1 -16.40 -15.29 12.36
CA ASN A 1 -15.40 -14.22 12.50
C ASN A 1 -14.30 -14.42 11.49
N PHE A 2 -14.19 -13.52 10.52
CA PHE A 2 -13.07 -13.45 9.59
C PHE A 2 -12.19 -12.27 10.04
N ILE A 3 -10.88 -12.49 10.11
CA ILE A 3 -9.91 -11.44 10.41
C ILE A 3 -9.18 -11.13 9.10
N PRO A 4 -9.30 -9.91 8.55
CA PRO A 4 -8.55 -9.53 7.36
C PRO A 4 -7.06 -9.44 7.67
N ILE A 5 -6.24 -9.95 6.76
CA ILE A 5 -4.77 -9.94 6.87
C ILE A 5 -4.22 -9.23 5.63
N ILE A 6 -3.21 -8.39 5.83
CA ILE A 6 -2.52 -7.64 4.77
C ILE A 6 -1.02 -7.76 5.05
N GLN A 7 -0.20 -7.95 4.02
CA GLN A 7 1.25 -7.86 4.13
C GLN A 7 1.73 -6.49 3.65
N ILE A 8 2.70 -5.91 4.37
CA ILE A 8 3.38 -4.67 3.97
C ILE A 8 4.85 -5.00 3.73
N LEU A 9 5.36 -4.65 2.54
CA LEU A 9 6.76 -4.78 2.20
C LEU A 9 7.44 -3.40 2.28
N PHE A 10 8.52 -3.33 3.06
CA PHE A 10 9.43 -2.21 3.16
C PHE A 10 10.88 -2.73 3.24
N GLY A 11 11.83 -2.04 2.60
CA GLY A 11 13.26 -2.33 2.77
C GLY A 11 13.93 -3.27 1.74
N ASP A 12 15.17 -3.64 2.07
CA ASP A 12 16.17 -4.23 1.15
C ASP A 12 16.34 -5.75 1.22
N ASN A 13 15.44 -6.47 1.87
CA ASN A 13 15.64 -7.90 2.06
C ASN A 13 15.08 -8.73 0.91
N ILE A 14 15.96 -9.22 0.03
CA ILE A 14 15.57 -10.04 -1.13
C ILE A 14 14.85 -11.35 -0.73
N SER A 15 15.12 -11.89 0.46
CA SER A 15 14.40 -13.06 0.97
C SER A 15 12.91 -12.78 1.23
N SER A 16 12.52 -11.51 1.38
CA SER A 16 11.12 -11.09 1.51
C SER A 16 10.30 -11.30 0.23
N ILE A 17 10.93 -11.42 -0.95
CA ILE A 17 10.22 -11.71 -2.21
C ILE A 17 9.49 -13.06 -2.13
N ALA A 18 10.14 -14.08 -1.54
CA ALA A 18 9.52 -15.39 -1.37
C ALA A 18 8.27 -15.31 -0.48
N SER A 19 8.34 -14.52 0.60
CA SER A 19 7.20 -14.27 1.49
C SER A 19 6.06 -13.54 0.78
N VAL A 20 6.36 -12.51 -0.02
CA VAL A 20 5.38 -11.78 -0.83
C VAL A 20 4.67 -12.73 -1.82
N CYS A 21 5.43 -13.57 -2.52
CA CYS A 21 4.89 -14.57 -3.43
C CYS A 21 3.96 -15.57 -2.72
N GLU A 22 4.30 -15.97 -1.50
CA GLU A 22 3.45 -16.85 -0.69
C GLU A 22 2.13 -16.17 -0.30
N SER A 23 2.18 -14.90 0.13
CA SER A 23 0.98 -14.13 0.47
C SER A 23 0.04 -13.99 -0.72
N ILE A 24 0.57 -13.68 -1.91
CA ILE A 24 -0.23 -13.60 -3.14
C ILE A 24 -0.92 -14.95 -3.43
N LYS A 25 -0.20 -16.07 -3.32
CA LYS A 25 -0.79 -17.42 -3.51
C LYS A 25 -1.92 -17.71 -2.51
N ARG A 26 -1.81 -17.17 -1.29
CA ARG A 26 -2.83 -17.28 -0.23
C ARG A 26 -3.96 -16.26 -0.36
N LYS A 27 -3.98 -15.45 -1.42
CA LYS A 27 -4.93 -14.34 -1.63
C LYS A 27 -4.87 -13.27 -0.53
N ILE A 28 -3.70 -13.10 0.07
CA ILE A 28 -3.42 -12.02 1.02
C ILE A 28 -2.92 -10.82 0.20
N PRO A 29 -3.57 -9.65 0.28
CA PRO A 29 -3.11 -8.45 -0.41
C PRO A 29 -1.75 -8.00 0.14
N VAL A 30 -0.90 -7.52 -0.77
CA VAL A 30 0.43 -7.01 -0.45
C VAL A 30 0.50 -5.53 -0.83
N ILE A 31 0.89 -4.70 0.11
CA ILE A 31 1.20 -3.29 -0.10
C ILE A 31 2.72 -3.15 -0.17
N VAL A 32 3.22 -2.64 -1.29
CA VAL A 32 4.65 -2.34 -1.47
C VAL A 32 4.85 -0.84 -1.32
N ILE A 33 5.78 -0.44 -0.45
CA ILE A 33 6.14 0.97 -0.25
C ILE A 33 7.39 1.28 -1.10
N THR A 34 7.24 2.12 -2.11
CA THR A 34 8.33 2.56 -3.00
C THR A 34 9.35 3.41 -2.24
N ASP A 35 10.57 3.49 -2.79
CA ASP A 35 11.67 4.30 -2.27
C ASP A 35 12.12 3.91 -0.86
N THR A 36 11.80 2.68 -0.43
CA THR A 36 12.20 2.13 0.86
C THR A 36 13.34 1.12 0.76
N GLY A 37 13.68 0.68 -0.45
CA GLY A 37 14.76 -0.26 -0.68
C GLY A 37 14.66 -0.96 -2.04
N VAL A 38 15.81 -1.41 -2.55
CA VAL A 38 16.06 -2.21 -3.74
C VAL A 38 15.05 -3.34 -3.92
N THR A 39 14.67 -4.06 -2.84
CA THR A 39 13.69 -5.15 -2.99
C THR A 39 12.28 -4.63 -3.29
N ALA A 40 11.83 -3.60 -2.57
CA ALA A 40 10.54 -2.98 -2.83
C ALA A 40 10.51 -2.31 -4.21
N ASP A 41 11.58 -1.60 -4.57
CA ASP A 41 11.70 -0.88 -5.82
C ASP A 41 11.81 -1.83 -7.03
N LEU A 42 12.48 -2.99 -6.88
CA LEU A 42 12.54 -4.02 -7.92
C LEU A 42 11.15 -4.58 -8.24
N ILE A 43 10.34 -4.88 -7.22
CA ILE A 43 8.99 -5.40 -7.43
C ILE A 43 8.12 -4.36 -8.14
N VAL A 44 8.25 -3.09 -7.75
CA VAL A 44 7.51 -1.98 -8.35
C VAL A 44 7.96 -1.77 -9.79
N HIS A 45 9.27 -1.75 -10.04
CA HIS A 45 9.84 -1.65 -11.40
C HIS A 45 9.33 -2.77 -12.31
N GLU A 46 9.34 -4.02 -11.83
CA GLU A 46 8.85 -5.15 -12.62
C GLU A 46 7.33 -5.07 -12.85
N TYR A 47 6.57 -4.62 -11.84
CA TYR A 47 5.14 -4.35 -12.01
C TYR A 47 4.88 -3.29 -13.08
N HIS A 48 5.65 -2.20 -13.10
CA HIS A 48 5.57 -1.18 -14.16
C HIS A 48 6.00 -1.72 -15.52
N ASN A 49 6.99 -2.61 -15.61
CA ASN A 49 7.37 -3.20 -16.89
C ASN A 49 6.27 -4.12 -17.46
N LEU A 50 5.63 -4.90 -16.59
CA LEU A 50 4.59 -5.85 -16.97
C LEU A 50 3.23 -5.19 -17.24
N TYR A 51 2.94 -4.08 -16.55
CA TYR A 51 1.62 -3.45 -16.55
C TYR A 51 1.66 -1.96 -16.91
N GLY A 52 2.80 -1.41 -17.30
CA GLY A 52 3.03 0.02 -17.57
C GLY A 52 2.11 0.60 -18.64
N GLU A 53 1.85 -0.13 -19.72
CA GLU A 53 0.88 0.29 -20.74
C GLU A 53 -0.58 0.24 -20.25
N ASN A 54 -0.87 -0.51 -19.18
CA ASN A 54 -2.18 -0.58 -18.53
C ASN A 54 -2.34 0.42 -17.38
N GLN A 55 -1.30 1.14 -16.98
CA GLN A 55 -1.38 2.08 -15.85
C GLN A 55 -2.29 3.27 -16.12
N ASP A 56 -2.29 3.80 -17.34
CA ASP A 56 -3.20 4.88 -17.71
C ASP A 56 -4.66 4.41 -17.62
N ARG A 57 -4.94 3.16 -18.02
CA ARG A 57 -6.29 2.58 -17.92
C ARG A 57 -6.70 2.32 -16.46
N LEU A 58 -5.79 1.78 -15.64
CA LEU A 58 -6.04 1.51 -14.22
C LEU A 58 -6.18 2.80 -13.41
N LYS A 59 -5.41 3.85 -13.73
CA LYS A 59 -5.54 5.18 -13.13
C LYS A 59 -6.89 5.79 -13.43
N VAL A 60 -7.33 5.75 -14.69
CA VAL A 60 -8.66 6.21 -15.10
C VAL A 60 -9.76 5.40 -14.39
N GLU A 61 -9.62 4.09 -14.30
CA GLU A 61 -10.59 3.24 -13.60
C GLU A 61 -10.65 3.52 -12.10
N TYR A 62 -9.51 3.76 -11.45
CA TYR A 62 -9.44 4.13 -10.05
C TYR A 62 -10.03 5.53 -9.77
N GLU A 63 -9.70 6.52 -10.59
CA GLU A 63 -10.28 7.87 -10.49
C GLU A 63 -11.81 7.85 -10.68
N ASN A 64 -12.30 7.04 -11.63
CA ASN A 64 -13.73 6.84 -11.84
C ASN A 64 -14.41 6.10 -10.67
N ALA A 65 -13.71 5.15 -10.04
CA ALA A 65 -14.22 4.46 -8.85
C ALA A 65 -14.29 5.38 -7.62
N MET A 66 -13.36 6.33 -7.48
CA MET A 66 -13.33 7.31 -6.41
C MET A 66 -14.35 8.44 -6.57
N GLN A 67 -14.86 8.68 -7.78
CA GLN A 67 -15.96 9.61 -8.03
C GLN A 67 -17.34 9.04 -7.66
N LYS A 68 -17.42 7.78 -7.21
CA LYS A 68 -18.68 7.23 -6.69
C LYS A 68 -19.07 7.96 -5.38
N PRO A 69 -20.34 8.40 -5.25
CA PRO A 69 -20.81 9.20 -4.11
C PRO A 69 -20.66 8.51 -2.75
N GLU A 70 -20.35 7.22 -2.73
CA GLU A 70 -20.18 6.35 -1.56
C GLU A 70 -18.85 6.59 -0.81
N PHE A 71 -17.85 7.25 -1.45
CA PHE A 71 -16.52 7.50 -0.86
C PHE A 71 -16.28 8.94 -0.39
N ASN A 72 -17.17 9.89 -0.68
CA ASN A 72 -16.99 11.32 -0.38
C ASN A 72 -17.30 11.73 1.07
N ASN A 73 -17.48 10.78 2.00
CA ASN A 73 -17.79 11.05 3.41
C ASN A 73 -16.62 10.79 4.38
N TYR A 74 -15.37 10.87 3.92
CA TYR A 74 -14.23 10.93 4.83
C TYR A 74 -13.80 12.38 5.01
N ASP A 75 -14.35 13.00 6.04
CA ASP A 75 -13.99 14.33 6.54
C ASP A 75 -12.50 14.32 6.94
N THR A 76 -11.64 14.99 6.16
CA THR A 76 -10.17 14.95 6.28
C THR A 76 -9.60 15.80 7.43
N ASN A 77 -10.44 16.23 8.38
CA ASN A 77 -10.05 17.06 9.51
C ASN A 77 -9.97 16.29 10.84
N GLN A 78 -9.27 15.15 10.88
CA GLN A 78 -8.76 14.61 12.15
C GLN A 78 -7.27 14.89 12.26
N THR A 79 -6.97 16.08 12.79
CA THR A 79 -5.66 16.46 13.31
C THR A 79 -5.18 15.42 14.33
N PHE A 80 -4.07 14.74 14.02
CA PHE A 80 -3.37 13.89 14.99
C PHE A 80 -2.89 14.78 16.16
N GLY A 81 -3.64 14.74 17.27
CA GLY A 81 -3.24 15.39 18.51
C GLY A 81 -1.96 14.76 19.05
N SER A 82 -0.90 15.56 19.12
CA SER A 82 0.36 15.21 19.77
C SER A 82 0.17 15.10 21.28
N ASN A 83 0.03 13.87 21.79
CA ASN A 83 0.22 13.59 23.20
C ASN A 83 1.72 13.61 23.53
N GLN A 84 2.24 14.76 23.96
CA GLN A 84 3.48 14.81 24.73
C GLN A 84 3.19 15.34 26.14
N THR A 85 3.30 14.40 27.07
CA THR A 85 3.20 14.53 28.52
C THR A 85 4.14 15.62 29.03
N ARG A 86 3.57 16.63 29.73
CA ARG A 86 4.34 17.58 30.55
C ARG A 86 4.99 16.81 31.70
N LEU A 87 6.31 16.74 31.73
CA LEU A 87 7.07 16.40 32.92
C LEU A 87 7.05 17.63 33.85
N ASN A 88 6.46 17.48 35.03
CA ASN A 88 6.51 18.50 36.07
C ASN A 88 7.91 18.50 36.71
N GLY A 89 8.54 19.67 36.74
CA GLY A 89 9.68 20.04 37.58
C GLY A 89 9.40 21.42 38.17
#